data_AF-A0A068SDW8-F1
#
_entry.id   AF-A0A068SDW8-F1
#
_cell.length_a   1.000
_cell.length_b   1.000
_cell.length_c   1.000
_cell.angle_alpha   90.00
_cell.angle_beta   90.00
_cell.angle_gamma   90.00
#
_symmetry.space_group_name_H-M   'P 1'
#
loop_
_entity.id
_entity.type
_entity.pdbx_description
1 polymer ?
#
loop_
_entity_poly.entity_id
_entity_poly.type
_entity_poly.pdbx_seq_one_letter_code
_entity_poly.pdbx_strand_id
1 'polypeptide(L)'
;MPKQQRAILRKLIQVAKLCIEWNNFHTAMNIILALQSQTIQRLHSTWAMLSSRDITAFQTLQQYVDVSNNMGRYRQALADAQAPAVPFFPLVLKDLVFHMDGNSTILDRQEGHAEMEPLINFGKFRAVTRMIATLTQLTSQDYWFAADLDHCPFLPNAPITRPPQCHPTSTHVPPLDRVAELVEIKLRAVESCYDDPRCSIVSTTTASSSLSTMHD
;
A
#
# COMPACT_ATOMS: atom_id res chain seq x y z
N MET A 1 -19.17 21.27 -1.56
CA MET A 1 -19.89 21.62 -0.30
C MET A 1 -18.99 21.38 0.92
N PRO A 2 -18.62 22.42 1.70
CA PRO A 2 -17.66 22.31 2.82
C PRO A 2 -18.04 21.30 3.92
N LYS A 3 -19.34 21.15 4.22
CA LYS A 3 -19.83 20.18 5.22
C LYS A 3 -19.52 18.73 4.84
N GLN A 4 -19.60 18.39 3.56
CA GLN A 4 -19.30 17.05 3.04
C GLN A 4 -17.79 16.79 3.06
N GLN A 5 -16.98 17.78 2.64
CA GLN A 5 -15.52 17.71 2.70
C GLN A 5 -15.03 17.45 4.13
N ARG A 6 -15.57 18.16 5.13
CA ARG A 6 -15.28 17.93 6.55
C ARG A 6 -15.63 16.50 6.98
N ALA A 7 -16.79 15.99 6.58
CA ALA A 7 -17.22 14.64 6.96
C ALA A 7 -16.28 13.57 6.39
N ILE A 8 -15.87 13.72 5.13
CA ILE A 8 -14.90 12.84 4.47
C ILE A 8 -13.55 12.91 5.18
N LEU A 9 -13.05 14.12 5.45
CA LEU A 9 -11.75 14.32 6.07
C LEU A 9 -11.69 13.70 7.48
N ARG A 10 -12.74 13.91 8.30
CA ARG A 10 -12.88 13.23 9.60
C ARG A 10 -12.92 11.71 9.45
N LYS A 11 -13.65 11.19 8.46
CA LYS A 11 -13.74 9.74 8.22
C LYS A 11 -12.39 9.16 7.83
N LEU A 12 -11.61 9.84 6.98
CA LEU A 12 -10.26 9.40 6.60
C LEU A 12 -9.32 9.35 7.80
N ILE A 13 -9.37 10.35 8.70
CA ILE A 13 -8.61 10.32 9.97
C ILE A 13 -8.99 9.08 10.80
N GLN A 14 -10.30 8.79 10.94
CA GLN A 14 -10.77 7.61 11.68
C GLN A 14 -10.32 6.29 11.03
N VAL A 15 -10.38 6.20 9.71
CA VAL A 15 -9.91 5.01 8.96
C VAL A 15 -8.41 4.81 9.16
N ALA A 16 -7.60 5.87 9.04
CA ALA A 16 -6.15 5.77 9.27
C ALA A 16 -5.82 5.27 10.68
N LYS A 17 -6.56 5.71 11.71
CA LYS A 17 -6.41 5.18 13.07
C LYS A 17 -6.69 3.68 13.17
N LEU A 18 -7.83 3.24 12.62
CA LEU A 18 -8.18 1.81 12.60
C LEU A 18 -7.14 0.99 11.83
N CYS A 19 -6.62 1.51 10.72
CA CYS A 19 -5.53 0.86 9.99
C CYS A 19 -4.28 0.68 10.85
N ILE A 20 -3.88 1.68 11.66
CA ILE A 20 -2.77 1.53 12.62
C ILE A 20 -3.10 0.48 13.68
N GLU A 21 -4.31 0.53 14.26
CA GLU A 21 -4.75 -0.42 15.29
C GLU A 21 -4.78 -1.88 14.79
N TRP A 22 -4.96 -2.08 13.48
CA TRP A 22 -4.98 -3.39 12.84
C TRP A 22 -3.67 -3.75 12.13
N ASN A 23 -2.57 -3.03 12.38
CA ASN A 23 -1.29 -3.26 11.71
C ASN A 23 -1.32 -3.14 10.17
N ASN A 24 -2.32 -2.47 9.60
CA ASN A 24 -2.34 -2.07 8.20
C ASN A 24 -1.61 -0.72 8.03
N PHE A 25 -0.29 -0.75 8.17
CA PHE A 25 0.54 0.44 8.07
C PHE A 25 0.53 1.02 6.67
N HIS A 26 0.50 0.19 5.62
CA HIS A 26 0.51 0.69 4.24
C HIS A 26 -0.66 1.63 3.96
N THR A 27 -1.89 1.20 4.25
CA THR A 27 -3.08 2.05 4.03
C THR A 27 -3.07 3.28 4.95
N ALA A 28 -2.68 3.10 6.21
CA ALA A 28 -2.58 4.23 7.15
C ALA A 28 -1.64 5.33 6.63
N MET A 29 -0.41 4.96 6.24
CA MET A 29 0.58 5.94 5.76
C MET A 29 0.10 6.64 4.49
N ASN A 30 -0.50 5.92 3.54
CA ASN A 30 -1.04 6.53 2.32
C ASN A 30 -2.11 7.57 2.63
N ILE A 31 -3.04 7.28 3.56
CA ILE A 31 -4.07 8.25 3.97
C ILE A 31 -3.41 9.48 4.63
N ILE A 32 -2.45 9.27 5.53
CA ILE A 32 -1.78 10.36 6.26
C ILE A 32 -1.03 11.28 5.28
N LEU A 33 -0.24 10.69 4.37
CA LEU A 33 0.51 11.42 3.35
C LEU A 33 -0.42 12.18 2.39
N ALA A 34 -1.52 11.56 1.96
CA ALA A 34 -2.52 12.22 1.13
C ALA A 34 -3.15 13.42 1.84
N LEU A 35 -3.50 13.27 3.12
CA LEU A 35 -4.03 14.36 3.93
C LEU A 35 -3.00 15.47 4.17
N GLN A 36 -1.70 15.15 4.26
CA GLN A 36 -0.60 16.13 4.38
C GLN A 36 -0.24 16.81 3.06
N SER A 37 -0.74 16.34 1.92
CA SER A 37 -0.50 17.00 0.63
C SER A 37 -0.98 18.45 0.63
N GLN A 38 -0.26 19.33 -0.06
CA GLN A 38 -0.60 20.75 -0.15
C GLN A 38 -2.03 20.95 -0.67
N THR A 39 -2.46 20.11 -1.62
CA THR A 39 -3.79 20.12 -2.22
C THR A 39 -4.92 19.99 -1.19
N ILE A 40 -4.70 19.19 -0.13
CA ILE A 40 -5.68 18.99 0.95
C ILE A 40 -5.44 19.98 2.10
N GLN A 41 -4.18 20.30 2.43
CA GLN A 41 -3.84 21.24 3.51
C GLN A 41 -4.35 22.67 3.26
N ARG A 42 -4.44 23.11 1.99
CA ARG A 42 -5.01 24.43 1.63
C ARG A 42 -6.52 24.57 1.89
N LEU A 43 -7.23 23.50 2.25
CA LEU A 43 -8.67 23.54 2.56
C LEU A 43 -8.94 24.12 3.95
N HIS A 44 -8.40 25.31 4.25
CA HIS A 44 -8.38 25.92 5.57
C HIS A 44 -9.76 25.97 6.24
N SER A 45 -10.80 26.33 5.48
CA SER A 45 -12.17 26.38 5.97
C SER A 45 -12.69 24.99 6.40
N THR A 46 -12.27 23.92 5.74
CA THR A 46 -12.66 22.55 6.10
C THR A 46 -11.93 22.06 7.35
N TRP A 47 -10.62 22.33 7.44
CA TRP A 47 -9.81 22.00 8.61
C TRP A 47 -10.28 22.73 9.87
N ALA A 48 -10.65 24.01 9.75
CA ALA A 48 -11.18 24.81 10.85
C ALA A 48 -12.53 24.30 11.40
N MET A 49 -13.27 23.48 10.63
CA MET A 49 -14.53 22.89 11.06
C MET A 49 -14.36 21.55 11.80
N LEU A 50 -13.16 21.00 11.89
CA LEU A 50 -12.90 19.80 12.67
C LEU A 50 -12.97 20.10 14.16
N SER A 51 -13.33 19.07 14.94
CA SER A 51 -13.21 19.14 16.39
C SER A 51 -11.73 19.12 16.83
N SER A 52 -11.41 19.70 17.99
CA SER A 52 -10.06 19.60 18.56
C SER A 52 -9.59 18.15 18.72
N ARG A 53 -10.52 17.24 19.04
CA ARG A 53 -10.26 15.79 19.12
C ARG A 53 -9.78 15.21 17.79
N ASP A 54 -10.42 15.57 16.68
CA ASP A 54 -10.04 15.08 15.34
C ASP A 54 -8.68 15.66 14.91
N ILE A 55 -8.41 16.93 15.25
CA ILE A 55 -7.12 17.59 14.98
C ILE A 55 -6.00 16.89 15.75
N THR A 56 -6.15 16.67 17.06
CA THR A 56 -5.14 15.96 17.88
C THR A 56 -4.94 14.52 17.41
N ALA A 57 -6.01 13.84 17.01
CA ALA A 57 -5.92 12.51 16.42
C ALA A 57 -5.07 12.53 15.13
N PHE A 58 -5.30 13.50 14.24
CA PHE A 58 -4.48 13.65 13.04
C PHE A 58 -3.02 13.96 13.36
N GLN A 59 -2.74 14.86 14.32
CA GLN A 59 -1.38 15.16 14.77
C GLN A 59 -0.63 13.91 15.28
N THR A 60 -1.33 13.04 16.01
CA THR A 60 -0.75 11.77 16.49
C THR A 60 -0.43 10.82 15.33
N LEU A 61 -1.28 10.79 14.29
CA LEU A 61 -1.04 10.00 13.08
C LEU A 61 0.16 10.53 12.29
N GLN A 62 0.33 11.85 12.19
CA GLN A 62 1.45 12.47 11.46
C GLN A 62 2.82 12.02 11.98
N GLN A 63 2.91 11.64 13.25
CA GLN A 63 4.17 11.14 13.83
C GLN A 63 4.65 9.83 13.18
N TYR A 64 3.77 9.05 12.53
CA TYR A 64 4.16 7.81 11.86
C TYR A 64 4.87 8.03 10.51
N VAL A 65 4.61 9.17 9.88
CA VAL A 65 5.24 9.54 8.60
C VAL A 65 6.36 10.57 8.79
N ASP A 66 6.68 10.89 10.04
CA ASP A 66 7.82 11.73 10.39
C ASP A 66 9.12 11.06 9.91
N VAL A 67 9.94 11.79 9.16
CA VAL A 67 11.15 11.24 8.53
C VAL A 67 12.34 11.15 9.49
N SER A 68 12.22 11.71 10.70
CA SER A 68 13.31 11.69 11.69
C SER A 68 13.68 10.27 12.08
N ASN A 69 14.99 10.05 12.28
CA ASN A 69 15.54 8.73 12.56
C ASN A 69 15.06 7.66 11.56
N ASN A 70 14.98 8.03 10.27
CA ASN A 70 14.55 7.14 9.20
C ASN A 70 13.15 6.53 9.46
N MET A 71 12.17 7.38 9.81
CA MET A 71 10.82 6.96 10.21
C MET A 71 10.79 6.10 11.48
N GLY A 72 11.53 6.53 12.52
CA GLY A 72 11.73 5.76 13.74
C GLY A 72 10.44 5.33 14.45
N ARG A 73 9.41 6.18 14.49
CA ARG A 73 8.12 5.81 15.10
C ARG A 73 7.42 4.68 14.35
N TYR A 74 7.37 4.76 13.03
CA TYR A 74 6.79 3.69 12.22
C TYR A 74 7.60 2.40 12.39
N ARG A 75 8.93 2.48 12.38
CA ARG A 75 9.79 1.31 12.59
C ARG A 75 9.53 0.63 13.93
N GLN A 76 9.40 1.41 15.01
CA GLN A 76 9.07 0.87 16.33
C GLN A 76 7.71 0.16 16.30
N ALA A 77 6.68 0.81 15.76
CA ALA A 77 5.35 0.21 15.66
C ALA A 77 5.32 -1.07 14.81
N LEU A 78 6.10 -1.12 13.73
CA LEU A 78 6.23 -2.32 12.90
C LEU A 78 6.97 -3.45 13.63
N ALA A 79 8.00 -3.13 14.42
CA ALA A 79 8.75 -4.10 15.20
C ALA A 79 7.90 -4.73 16.32
N ASP A 80 6.97 -3.96 16.89
CA ASP A 80 6.04 -4.41 17.92
C ASP A 80 4.83 -5.16 17.33
N ALA A 81 4.60 -5.06 16.02
CA ALA A 81 3.45 -5.67 15.35
C ALA A 81 3.56 -7.20 15.27
N GLN A 82 2.40 -7.86 15.29
CA GLN A 82 2.26 -9.29 15.03
C GLN A 82 1.37 -9.49 13.81
N ALA A 83 1.48 -10.65 13.16
CA ALA A 83 0.59 -11.00 12.06
C ALA A 83 -0.88 -11.06 12.54
N PRO A 84 -1.84 -10.65 11.70
CA PRO A 84 -1.69 -10.09 10.35
C PRO A 84 -1.19 -8.64 10.36
N ALA A 85 -0.26 -8.29 9.48
CA ALA A 85 0.24 -6.92 9.31
C ALA A 85 0.57 -6.63 7.84
N VAL A 86 0.34 -5.38 7.40
CA VAL A 86 0.71 -4.89 6.07
C VAL A 86 1.75 -3.76 6.20
N PRO A 87 3.05 -4.05 5.99
CA PRO A 87 4.11 -3.06 6.08
C PRO A 87 4.01 -1.95 5.02
N PHE A 88 4.57 -0.78 5.31
CA PHE A 88 4.68 0.31 4.36
C PHE A 88 5.79 0.02 3.34
N PHE A 89 5.38 -0.56 2.21
CA PHE A 89 6.29 -1.00 1.14
C PHE A 89 7.36 0.01 0.69
N PRO A 90 7.09 1.32 0.54
CA PRO A 90 8.14 2.26 0.14
C PRO A 90 9.36 2.25 1.07
N LEU A 91 9.17 2.12 2.39
CA LEU A 91 10.30 2.04 3.32
C LEU A 91 10.99 0.67 3.28
N VAL A 92 10.19 -0.39 3.18
CA VAL A 92 10.70 -1.77 3.05
C VAL A 92 11.59 -1.91 1.81
N LEU A 93 11.12 -1.42 0.66
CA LEU A 93 11.85 -1.45 -0.60
C LEU A 93 13.12 -0.60 -0.53
N LYS A 94 13.04 0.60 0.08
CA LYS A 94 14.22 1.44 0.30
C LYS A 94 15.30 0.69 1.08
N ASP A 95 14.92 0.02 2.17
CA ASP A 95 15.86 -0.73 3.01
C ASP A 95 16.42 -1.95 2.27
N LEU A 96 15.61 -2.61 1.43
CA LEU A 96 16.04 -3.76 0.65
C LEU A 96 17.07 -3.34 -0.42
N VAL A 97 16.77 -2.27 -1.16
CA VAL A 97 17.69 -1.66 -2.13
C VAL A 97 18.99 -1.25 -1.44
N PHE A 98 18.93 -0.65 -0.25
CA PHE A 98 20.14 -0.30 0.50
C PHE A 98 21.04 -1.51 0.78
N HIS A 99 20.46 -2.67 1.13
CA HIS A 99 21.25 -3.89 1.34
C HIS A 99 21.74 -4.51 0.03
N MET A 100 20.91 -4.49 -1.02
CA MET A 100 21.22 -5.09 -2.31
C MET A 100 22.29 -4.31 -3.07
N ASP A 101 22.18 -2.99 -3.11
CA ASP A 101 23.05 -2.13 -3.91
C ASP A 101 24.21 -1.56 -3.07
N GLY A 102 24.01 -1.37 -1.77
CA GLY A 102 25.03 -0.86 -0.87
C GLY A 102 26.07 -1.90 -0.44
N ASN A 103 25.88 -3.18 -0.76
CA ASN A 103 26.83 -4.25 -0.43
C ASN A 103 27.21 -5.05 -1.68
N SER A 104 28.52 -5.15 -1.97
CA SER A 104 29.02 -5.95 -3.08
C SER A 104 28.68 -7.43 -2.90
N THR A 105 28.23 -8.07 -3.98
CA THR A 105 27.95 -9.53 -3.99
C THR A 105 29.22 -10.35 -3.86
N ILE A 106 30.31 -9.85 -4.45
CA ILE A 106 31.66 -10.39 -4.37
C ILE A 106 32.48 -9.47 -3.48
N LEU A 107 33.24 -10.04 -2.56
CA LEU A 107 34.16 -9.29 -1.71
C LEU A 107 35.39 -8.89 -2.52
N ASP A 108 35.85 -7.66 -2.33
CA ASP A 108 37.08 -7.19 -2.95
C ASP A 108 38.26 -8.02 -2.47
N ARG A 109 39.14 -8.33 -3.40
CA ARG A 109 40.35 -9.10 -3.15
C ARG A 109 41.29 -8.27 -2.28
N GLN A 110 41.78 -8.84 -1.19
CA GLN A 110 42.82 -8.19 -0.40
C GLN A 110 44.15 -8.13 -1.18
N GLU A 111 44.89 -7.04 -1.04
CA GLU A 111 46.20 -6.85 -1.66
C GLU A 111 47.12 -8.03 -1.31
N GLY A 112 47.68 -8.70 -2.32
CA GLY A 112 48.55 -9.88 -2.17
C GLY A 112 47.92 -11.22 -2.55
N HIS A 113 46.61 -11.30 -2.79
CA HIS A 113 45.90 -12.55 -3.13
C HIS A 113 45.41 -12.59 -4.60
N ALA A 114 46.22 -12.09 -5.53
CA ALA A 114 45.89 -11.96 -6.97
C ALA A 114 45.52 -13.28 -7.68
N GLU A 115 45.86 -14.42 -7.10
CA GLU A 115 45.56 -15.73 -7.67
C GLU A 115 44.39 -16.46 -6.99
N MET A 116 43.80 -15.90 -5.91
CA MET A 116 42.66 -16.52 -5.24
C MET A 116 41.33 -16.18 -5.93
N GLU A 117 40.45 -17.17 -6.03
CA GLU A 117 39.08 -17.02 -6.53
C GLU A 117 38.29 -15.96 -5.75
N PRO A 118 37.39 -15.20 -6.40
CA PRO A 118 36.53 -14.22 -5.75
C PRO A 118 35.63 -14.86 -4.68
N LEU A 119 35.53 -14.22 -3.52
CA LEU A 119 34.71 -14.71 -2.40
C LEU A 119 33.31 -14.09 -2.41
N ILE A 120 32.30 -14.91 -2.15
CA ILE A 120 30.91 -14.48 -2.05
C ILE A 120 30.65 -13.78 -0.70
N ASN A 121 30.00 -12.62 -0.74
CA ASN A 121 29.56 -11.91 0.46
C ASN A 121 28.29 -12.56 1.06
N PHE A 122 28.45 -13.63 1.83
CA PHE A 122 27.33 -14.25 2.55
C PHE A 122 26.67 -13.33 3.58
N GLY A 123 27.36 -12.28 4.05
CA GLY A 123 26.80 -11.27 4.95
C GLY A 123 25.62 -10.53 4.31
N LYS A 124 25.78 -10.08 3.06
CA LYS A 124 24.72 -9.47 2.25
C LYS A 124 23.49 -10.36 2.17
N PHE A 125 23.67 -11.61 1.75
CA PHE A 125 22.56 -12.55 1.58
C PHE A 125 21.84 -12.87 2.88
N ARG A 126 22.57 -13.01 4.00
CA ARG A 126 21.98 -13.21 5.32
C ARG A 126 21.13 -12.00 5.74
N ALA A 127 21.59 -10.78 5.49
CA ALA A 127 20.83 -9.57 5.82
C ALA A 127 19.52 -9.49 5.00
N VAL A 128 19.60 -9.68 3.68
CA VAL A 128 18.43 -9.69 2.79
C VAL A 128 17.45 -10.79 3.19
N THR A 129 17.95 -12.01 3.47
CA THR A 129 17.10 -13.15 3.88
C THR A 129 16.35 -12.85 5.17
N ARG A 130 17.01 -12.23 6.16
CA ARG A 130 16.34 -11.85 7.42
C ARG A 130 15.21 -10.86 7.19
N MET A 131 15.42 -9.85 6.34
CA MET A 131 14.36 -8.89 6.00
C MET A 131 13.16 -9.57 5.36
N ILE A 132 13.39 -10.45 4.38
CA ILE A 132 12.32 -11.20 3.70
C ILE A 132 11.59 -12.12 4.68
N ALA A 133 12.33 -12.80 5.56
CA ALA A 133 11.74 -13.67 6.58
C ALA A 133 10.83 -12.90 7.54
N THR A 134 11.27 -11.73 8.02
CA THR A 134 10.45 -10.85 8.86
C THR A 134 9.19 -10.38 8.13
N LEU A 135 9.29 -9.95 6.87
CA LEU A 135 8.12 -9.54 6.08
C LEU A 135 7.13 -10.69 5.91
N THR A 136 7.63 -11.88 5.56
CA THR A 136 6.82 -13.09 5.39
C THR A 136 6.11 -13.47 6.68
N GLN A 137 6.79 -13.33 7.83
CA GLN A 137 6.19 -13.58 9.14
C GLN A 137 5.06 -12.58 9.43
N LEU A 138 5.29 -11.29 9.21
CA LEU A 138 4.28 -10.24 9.43
C LEU A 138 3.04 -10.42 8.53
N THR A 139 3.22 -10.90 7.30
CA THR A 139 2.14 -11.13 6.33
C THR A 139 1.64 -12.58 6.29
N SER A 140 1.91 -13.38 7.33
CA SER A 140 1.64 -14.83 7.30
C SER A 140 0.19 -15.22 7.58
N GLN A 141 -0.63 -14.31 8.10
CA GLN A 141 -2.02 -14.54 8.47
C GLN A 141 -2.94 -13.59 7.72
N ASP A 142 -4.18 -14.03 7.50
CA ASP A 142 -5.25 -13.18 6.99
C ASP A 142 -5.85 -12.33 8.12
N TYR A 143 -6.45 -11.19 7.76
CA TYR A 143 -7.25 -10.41 8.70
C TYR A 143 -8.49 -11.20 9.12
N TRP A 144 -8.92 -11.04 10.37
CA TRP A 144 -10.06 -11.78 10.93
C TRP A 144 -11.37 -11.57 10.16
N PHE A 145 -11.54 -10.42 9.50
CA PHE A 145 -12.69 -10.09 8.66
C PHE A 145 -12.51 -10.49 7.18
N ALA A 146 -11.39 -11.13 6.80
CA ALA A 146 -11.12 -11.46 5.40
C ALA A 146 -12.18 -12.39 4.80
N ALA A 147 -12.73 -13.31 5.60
CA ALA A 147 -13.79 -14.22 5.19
C ALA A 147 -15.17 -13.54 5.04
N ASP A 148 -15.41 -12.43 5.76
CA ASP A 148 -16.67 -11.68 5.71
C ASP A 148 -16.77 -10.75 4.48
N LEU A 149 -15.69 -10.66 3.70
CA LEU A 149 -15.66 -9.91 2.45
C LEU A 149 -16.27 -10.77 1.33
N ASP A 150 -17.59 -10.96 1.34
CA ASP A 150 -18.36 -11.68 0.30
C ASP A 150 -18.38 -10.95 -1.06
N HIS A 151 -17.99 -9.68 -1.07
CA HIS A 151 -17.85 -8.84 -2.27
C HIS A 151 -16.82 -7.74 -1.96
N CYS A 152 -16.01 -7.34 -2.93
CA CYS A 152 -15.19 -6.14 -2.78
C CYS A 152 -16.12 -4.91 -2.74
N PRO A 153 -16.32 -4.23 -1.60
CA PRO A 153 -17.34 -3.17 -1.48
C PRO A 153 -17.06 -1.99 -2.43
N PHE A 154 -15.79 -1.80 -2.80
CA PHE A 154 -15.32 -0.75 -3.69
C PHE A 154 -15.18 -1.19 -5.15
N LEU A 155 -15.35 -2.49 -5.43
CA LEU A 155 -15.29 -3.12 -6.74
C LEU A 155 -16.47 -4.09 -6.91
N PRO A 156 -17.71 -3.56 -7.02
CA PRO A 156 -18.87 -4.40 -7.28
C PRO A 156 -18.65 -5.20 -8.59
N ASN A 157 -18.93 -6.50 -8.54
CA ASN A 157 -18.75 -7.49 -9.62
C ASN A 157 -17.33 -8.07 -9.84
N ALA A 158 -16.36 -7.80 -8.96
CA ALA A 158 -15.10 -8.55 -8.98
C ALA A 158 -15.33 -9.96 -8.40
N PRO A 159 -15.09 -11.05 -9.15
CA PRO A 159 -15.18 -12.40 -8.58
C PRO A 159 -14.11 -12.59 -7.51
N ILE A 160 -14.53 -12.89 -6.28
CA ILE A 160 -13.63 -13.26 -5.17
C ILE A 160 -13.28 -14.73 -5.37
N THR A 161 -12.36 -15.01 -6.27
CA THR A 161 -11.67 -16.30 -6.25
C THR A 161 -10.41 -16.13 -5.43
N ARG A 162 -10.26 -16.99 -4.41
CA ARG A 162 -8.99 -17.23 -3.72
C ARG A 162 -7.88 -17.32 -4.78
N PRO A 163 -6.69 -16.73 -4.58
CA PRO A 163 -5.63 -16.79 -5.58
C PRO A 163 -5.45 -18.24 -6.04
N PRO A 164 -5.41 -18.51 -7.37
CA PRO A 164 -5.23 -19.86 -7.87
C PRO A 164 -3.97 -20.43 -7.24
N GLN A 165 -4.04 -21.66 -6.73
CA GLN A 165 -2.86 -22.36 -6.24
C GLN A 165 -1.82 -22.35 -7.35
N CYS A 166 -0.61 -21.85 -7.07
CA CYS A 166 0.47 -21.81 -8.05
C CYS A 166 0.77 -23.24 -8.53
N HIS A 167 0.26 -23.62 -9.70
CA HIS A 167 0.63 -24.87 -10.34
C HIS A 167 1.93 -24.65 -11.14
N PRO A 168 2.92 -25.57 -11.05
CA PRO A 168 4.27 -25.37 -11.58
C PRO A 168 4.39 -25.30 -13.11
N THR A 169 3.29 -25.34 -13.87
CA THR A 169 3.28 -25.45 -15.33
C THR A 169 2.78 -24.21 -16.11
N SER A 170 2.44 -23.10 -15.45
CA SER A 170 2.03 -21.87 -16.16
C SER A 170 3.20 -20.91 -16.39
N THR A 171 3.55 -20.65 -17.66
CA THR A 171 4.51 -19.61 -18.07
C THR A 171 3.94 -18.20 -18.05
N HIS A 172 2.61 -18.07 -17.88
CA HIS A 172 1.95 -16.77 -17.72
C HIS A 172 1.80 -16.51 -16.22
N VAL A 173 2.56 -15.56 -15.68
CA VAL A 173 2.32 -15.02 -14.35
C VAL A 173 1.02 -14.20 -14.45
N PRO A 174 -0.08 -14.61 -13.79
CA PRO A 174 -1.28 -13.79 -13.76
C PRO A 174 -0.93 -12.45 -13.07
N PRO A 175 -1.62 -11.34 -13.37
CA PRO A 175 -1.50 -10.15 -12.54
C PRO A 175 -1.72 -10.55 -11.08
N LEU A 176 -0.86 -10.05 -10.17
CA LEU A 176 -0.80 -10.49 -8.77
C LEU A 176 -2.15 -10.44 -8.05
N ASP A 177 -3.10 -9.65 -8.55
CA ASP A 177 -4.50 -9.64 -8.14
C ASP A 177 -5.37 -8.97 -9.24
N ARG A 178 -6.59 -9.48 -9.50
CA ARG A 178 -7.59 -8.81 -10.35
C ARG A 178 -8.02 -7.46 -9.77
N VAL A 179 -7.90 -7.30 -8.44
CA VAL A 179 -8.08 -6.01 -7.75
C VAL A 179 -7.05 -4.99 -8.22
N ALA A 180 -5.80 -5.37 -8.43
CA ALA A 180 -4.76 -4.45 -8.90
C ALA A 180 -5.09 -3.92 -10.31
N GLU A 181 -5.55 -4.77 -11.21
CA GLU A 181 -5.99 -4.39 -12.55
C GLU A 181 -7.17 -3.41 -12.51
N LEU A 182 -8.17 -3.69 -11.67
CA LEU A 182 -9.33 -2.80 -11.50
C LEU A 182 -8.95 -1.45 -10.87
N VAL A 183 -8.00 -1.45 -9.93
CA VAL A 183 -7.48 -0.22 -9.32
C VAL A 183 -6.73 0.61 -10.37
N GLU A 184 -5.89 0.01 -11.20
CA GLU A 184 -5.20 0.73 -12.28
C GLU A 184 -6.18 1.36 -13.27
N ILE A 185 -7.22 0.63 -13.68
CA ILE A 185 -8.28 1.16 -14.56
C ILE A 185 -8.94 2.40 -13.92
N LYS A 186 -9.27 2.33 -12.63
CA LYS A 186 -9.87 3.46 -11.90
C LYS A 186 -8.90 4.63 -11.75
N LEU A 187 -7.62 4.38 -11.46
CA LEU A 187 -6.61 5.43 -11.32
C LEU A 187 -6.42 6.19 -12.63
N ARG A 188 -6.35 5.49 -13.77
CA ARG A 188 -6.27 6.13 -15.10
C ARG A 188 -7.49 6.99 -15.41
N ALA A 189 -8.69 6.52 -15.05
CA ALA A 189 -9.92 7.30 -15.24
C ALA A 189 -9.92 8.58 -14.40
N VAL A 190 -9.38 8.54 -13.17
CA VAL A 190 -9.23 9.73 -12.32
C VAL A 190 -8.15 10.67 -12.87
N GLU A 191 -7.02 10.13 -13.32
CA GLU A 191 -5.90 10.91 -13.89
C GLU A 191 -6.34 11.66 -15.15
N SER A 192 -7.10 11.02 -16.05
CA SER A 192 -7.66 11.67 -17.24
C SER A 192 -8.64 12.80 -16.94
N CYS A 193 -9.18 12.83 -15.72
CA CYS A 193 -10.18 13.80 -15.27
C CYS A 193 -9.62 14.83 -14.29
N TYR A 194 -8.36 14.70 -13.87
CA TYR A 194 -7.77 15.58 -12.86
C TYR A 194 -7.66 17.03 -13.34
N ASP A 195 -7.43 17.23 -14.64
CA ASP A 195 -7.31 18.55 -15.27
C ASP A 195 -8.59 19.03 -15.98
N ASP A 196 -9.66 18.21 -16.06
CA ASP A 196 -10.93 18.60 -16.70
C ASP A 196 -12.00 18.99 -15.67
N PRO A 197 -12.32 20.29 -15.52
CA PRO A 197 -13.34 20.76 -14.59
C PRO A 197 -14.77 20.30 -14.95
N ARG A 198 -14.98 19.65 -16.09
CA ARG A 198 -16.28 19.11 -16.54
C ARG A 198 -16.39 17.60 -16.41
N CYS A 199 -15.33 16.89 -16.02
CA CYS A 199 -15.40 15.43 -15.92
C CYS A 199 -16.26 14.98 -14.72
N SER A 200 -17.23 14.11 -14.98
CA SER A 200 -17.98 13.38 -13.94
C SER A 200 -17.43 11.96 -13.80
N ILE A 201 -16.81 11.65 -12.66
CA ILE A 201 -16.24 10.30 -12.35
C ILE A 201 -17.35 9.24 -12.14
N VAL A 202 -18.63 9.62 -12.26
CA VAL A 202 -19.78 8.73 -12.05
C VAL A 202 -20.32 8.29 -13.41
N SER A 203 -19.77 7.20 -13.98
CA SER A 203 -20.51 6.16 -14.70
C SER A 203 -19.59 5.23 -15.51
N THR A 204 -19.19 4.11 -14.91
CA THR A 204 -19.03 2.85 -15.65
C THR A 204 -19.72 1.76 -14.87
N THR A 205 -21.05 1.84 -14.82
CA THR A 205 -21.92 0.77 -14.35
C THR A 205 -23.13 0.67 -15.28
N THR A 206 -22.91 0.26 -16.51
CA THR A 206 -23.92 -0.22 -17.48
C THR A 206 -23.15 -0.95 -18.58
N ALA A 207 -23.54 -2.08 -19.16
CA ALA A 207 -24.55 -3.09 -18.92
C ALA A 207 -24.12 -4.26 -19.83
N SER A 208 -24.13 -5.52 -19.36
CA SER A 208 -24.21 -6.66 -20.28
C SER A 208 -25.60 -7.27 -20.11
N SER A 209 -26.56 -6.67 -20.79
CA SER A 209 -27.89 -7.26 -20.99
C SER A 209 -28.24 -7.15 -22.47
N SER A 210 -28.32 -8.32 -23.09
CA SER A 210 -29.15 -8.68 -24.25
C SER A 210 -29.06 -7.83 -25.53
N LEU A 211 -28.53 -8.44 -26.58
CA LEU A 211 -29.17 -8.36 -27.91
C LEU A 211 -29.26 -9.78 -28.50
N SER A 212 -30.44 -10.38 -28.37
CA SER A 212 -31.00 -11.18 -29.45
C SER A 212 -31.38 -10.20 -30.56
N THR A 213 -31.01 -10.51 -31.80
CA THR A 213 -31.76 -10.04 -32.96
C THR A 213 -31.76 -11.14 -34.00
N MET A 214 -32.98 -11.52 -34.38
CA MET A 214 -33.35 -12.38 -35.49
C MET A 214 -32.62 -11.98 -36.77
N HIS A 215 -32.26 -12.98 -37.57
CA HIS A 215 -32.17 -12.83 -39.02
C HIS A 215 -33.17 -13.81 -39.62
N ASP A 216 -33.96 -13.25 -40.54
CA ASP A 216 -34.80 -13.94 -41.51
C ASP A 216 -34.01 -14.95 -42.36
#